data_AF-A0A849SE95-F1
#
_entry.id   AF-A0A849SE95-F1
#
_cell.length_a   1.000
_cell.length_b   1.000
_cell.length_c   1.000
_cell.angle_alpha   90.00
_cell.angle_beta   90.00
_cell.angle_gamma   90.00
#
_symmetry.space_group_name_H-M   'P 1'
#
loop_
_entity.id
_entity.type
_entity.pdbx_description
1 polymer ?
#
loop_
_entity_poly.entity_id
_entity_poly.type
_entity_poly.pdbx_seq_one_letter_code
_entity_poly.pdbx_strand_id
1 'polypeptide(L)'
;MNASARFRARSLRSFKPFARVAVLARVAVLALATLFPATARPAAAAPPTTRYQIAILVFEGAEILDFAGPYEMFGAANCDVFTVAASTRPVTTAMGLTVVPRHSFTSAPKADVLVIPGGHVSDVRKHSATLDYIKRVSSRDAITMSVCNGAFILASTGLLDGRSATTTYGNLERLGREFPKLKVVRDQRYVDNGNLITTGGLSAGMDGALHVIARLFGTGYAQAVALGEEYDWQPEPRLARGALADGEIPELGLSETGDWELVRTEGDTRQWHASVKGKLKITRVEFTQRAERALEKAGWSKRARAGASAAKATGSRSEWRFTGRDGKPWTGSISIEGGAKAGEPLTAEIRVAKE
;
A
#
# COMPACT_ATOMS: atom_id res chain seq x y z
N MET A 1 -71.06 -26.21 -17.75
CA MET A 1 -72.47 -26.58 -17.48
C MET A 1 -72.48 -27.89 -16.71
N ASN A 2 -73.41 -28.00 -15.75
CA ASN A 2 -73.74 -29.12 -14.86
C ASN A 2 -72.88 -29.37 -13.60
N ALA A 3 -73.24 -28.66 -12.52
CA ALA A 3 -74.10 -29.18 -11.43
C ALA A 3 -73.87 -30.66 -11.03
N SER A 4 -73.32 -30.96 -9.84
CA SER A 4 -74.00 -31.05 -8.53
C SER A 4 -75.02 -32.19 -8.38
N ALA A 5 -74.79 -33.12 -7.43
CA ALA A 5 -75.78 -33.74 -6.52
C ALA A 5 -75.04 -34.78 -5.65
N ARG A 6 -74.83 -34.61 -4.34
CA ARG A 6 -75.78 -34.64 -3.20
C ARG A 6 -76.61 -35.92 -3.14
N PHE A 7 -76.53 -36.65 -2.01
CA PHE A 7 -77.68 -37.17 -1.25
C PHE A 7 -77.17 -37.51 0.18
N ARG A 8 -77.47 -36.69 1.20
CA ARG A 8 -78.69 -36.64 2.04
C ARG A 8 -78.91 -37.91 2.87
N ALA A 9 -79.00 -37.75 4.19
CA ALA A 9 -80.26 -37.79 4.93
C ALA A 9 -79.99 -37.43 6.41
N ARG A 10 -80.58 -36.33 6.90
CA ARG A 10 -81.74 -36.27 7.83
C ARG A 10 -81.33 -36.62 9.27
N SER A 11 -81.64 -35.81 10.28
CA SER A 11 -82.99 -35.41 10.64
C SER A 11 -83.01 -34.28 11.67
N LEU A 12 -83.95 -33.37 11.43
CA LEU A 12 -84.57 -32.34 12.26
C LEU A 12 -84.66 -32.63 13.77
N ARG A 13 -84.45 -31.61 14.62
CA ARG A 13 -85.53 -30.81 15.25
C ARG A 13 -84.95 -29.67 16.11
N SER A 14 -85.69 -28.56 16.09
CA SER A 14 -85.44 -27.25 16.70
C SER A 14 -85.58 -27.23 18.22
N PHE A 15 -84.86 -26.35 18.92
CA PHE A 15 -85.40 -25.37 19.91
C PHE A 15 -84.24 -24.47 20.40
N LYS A 16 -84.41 -23.13 20.37
CA LYS A 16 -83.62 -22.11 21.10
C LYS A 16 -84.43 -21.70 22.37
N PRO A 17 -83.97 -20.92 23.39
CA PRO A 17 -82.83 -19.98 23.40
C PRO A 17 -82.07 -19.77 24.76
N PHE A 18 -81.09 -18.85 24.74
CA PHE A 18 -80.46 -18.07 25.83
C PHE A 18 -79.81 -18.77 27.05
N ALA A 19 -78.47 -18.70 27.15
CA ALA A 19 -77.75 -18.06 28.29
C ALA A 19 -76.23 -18.06 28.05
N ARG A 20 -75.60 -16.97 28.49
CA ARG A 20 -74.17 -16.66 28.37
C ARG A 20 -73.33 -17.48 29.36
N VAL A 21 -72.26 -18.13 28.89
CA VAL A 21 -70.95 -18.23 29.57
C VAL A 21 -69.88 -18.35 28.48
N ALA A 22 -69.18 -17.25 28.17
CA ALA A 22 -67.96 -17.29 27.38
C ALA A 22 -66.81 -17.62 28.34
N VAL A 23 -66.27 -18.84 28.24
CA VAL A 23 -65.02 -19.21 28.90
C VAL A 23 -63.88 -18.54 28.15
N LEU A 24 -63.19 -17.61 28.83
CA LEU A 24 -61.95 -17.01 28.35
C LEU A 24 -60.87 -18.10 28.18
N ALA A 25 -60.48 -18.40 26.95
CA ALA A 25 -59.16 -18.95 26.66
C ALA A 25 -58.23 -17.77 26.33
N ARG A 26 -57.55 -17.23 27.35
CA ARG A 26 -56.39 -16.35 27.17
C ARG A 26 -55.23 -17.19 26.63
N VAL A 27 -55.02 -17.19 25.32
CA VAL A 27 -53.71 -17.52 24.76
C VAL A 27 -52.91 -16.23 24.73
N ALA A 28 -52.12 -16.01 25.78
CA ALA A 28 -51.07 -15.02 25.76
C ALA A 28 -50.00 -15.50 24.76
N VAL A 29 -49.98 -14.91 23.56
CA VAL A 29 -48.81 -14.98 22.69
C VAL A 29 -47.78 -14.04 23.30
N LEU A 30 -47.04 -14.56 24.28
CA LEU A 30 -45.81 -13.97 24.79
C LEU A 30 -44.67 -14.83 24.25
N ALA A 31 -44.10 -14.43 23.11
CA ALA A 31 -42.87 -15.01 22.61
C ALA A 31 -42.11 -13.95 21.80
N LEU A 32 -41.25 -13.24 22.53
CA LEU A 32 -39.96 -12.73 22.08
C LEU A 32 -39.95 -12.03 20.70
N ALA A 33 -40.41 -10.78 20.67
CA ALA A 33 -39.65 -9.79 19.93
C ALA A 33 -38.32 -9.64 20.69
N THR A 34 -37.34 -10.49 20.38
CA THR A 34 -35.96 -10.24 20.77
C THR A 34 -35.64 -8.89 20.18
N LEU A 35 -35.51 -7.90 21.07
CA LEU A 35 -34.70 -6.71 20.86
C LEU A 35 -33.47 -7.17 20.08
N PHE A 36 -33.42 -6.92 18.78
CA PHE A 36 -32.12 -6.77 18.16
C PHE A 36 -31.54 -5.58 18.91
N PRO A 37 -30.50 -5.75 19.76
CA PRO A 37 -29.84 -4.58 20.29
C PRO A 37 -29.43 -3.80 19.05
N ALA A 38 -29.86 -2.53 18.97
CA ALA A 38 -29.31 -1.57 18.01
C ALA A 38 -27.81 -1.84 18.00
N THR A 39 -27.29 -2.27 16.84
CA THR A 39 -25.93 -2.82 16.70
C THR A 39 -25.00 -1.98 17.56
N ALA A 40 -24.61 -2.52 18.71
CA ALA A 40 -23.77 -1.79 19.65
C ALA A 40 -22.48 -1.54 18.88
N ARG A 41 -22.32 -0.31 18.38
CA ARG A 41 -21.08 0.14 17.77
C ARG A 41 -20.02 -0.16 18.84
N PRO A 42 -18.99 -0.98 18.55
CA PRO A 42 -17.97 -1.25 19.55
C PRO A 42 -17.53 0.10 20.10
N ALA A 43 -17.59 0.25 21.43
CA ALA A 43 -17.26 1.51 22.07
C ALA A 43 -15.88 1.91 21.56
N ALA A 44 -15.78 3.05 20.89
CA ALA A 44 -14.50 3.63 20.52
C ALA A 44 -13.69 3.69 21.81
N ALA A 45 -12.50 3.06 21.81
CA ALA A 45 -11.66 3.04 23.00
C ALA A 45 -11.47 4.47 23.50
N ALA A 46 -11.67 4.70 24.80
CA ALA A 46 -11.43 6.01 25.38
C ALA A 46 -9.99 6.44 25.06
N PRO A 47 -9.76 7.70 24.65
CA PRO A 47 -8.44 8.13 24.23
C PRO A 47 -7.43 7.98 25.40
N PRO A 48 -6.16 7.64 25.11
CA PRO A 48 -5.11 7.58 26.10
C PRO A 48 -4.98 8.93 26.84
N THR A 49 -4.68 8.87 28.13
CA THR A 49 -4.44 10.06 28.96
C THR A 49 -3.06 10.67 28.72
N THR A 50 -2.10 9.86 28.25
CA THR A 50 -0.75 10.31 27.87
C THR A 50 -0.74 10.78 26.42
N ARG A 51 -0.19 11.97 26.18
CA ARG A 51 0.00 12.52 24.82
C ARG A 51 1.49 12.58 24.48
N TYR A 52 1.91 11.74 23.55
CA TYR A 52 3.28 11.76 23.05
C TYR A 52 3.51 12.96 22.14
N GLN A 53 4.71 13.54 22.22
CA GLN A 53 5.15 14.66 21.39
C GLN A 53 5.75 14.13 20.09
N ILE A 54 5.15 14.46 18.95
CA ILE A 54 5.57 13.96 17.63
C ILE A 54 6.14 15.11 16.79
N ALA A 55 7.45 15.11 16.61
CA ALA A 55 8.12 16.03 15.71
C ALA A 55 8.13 15.46 14.29
N ILE A 56 7.65 16.23 13.31
CA ILE A 56 7.71 15.86 11.90
C ILE A 56 8.58 16.87 11.17
N LEU A 57 9.71 16.41 10.63
CA LEU A 57 10.61 17.26 9.85
C LEU A 57 9.91 17.72 8.57
N VAL A 58 10.03 19.00 8.22
CA VAL A 58 9.62 19.54 6.92
C VAL A 58 10.75 20.37 6.31
N PHE A 59 10.88 20.37 4.99
CA PHE A 59 11.94 21.04 4.24
C PHE A 59 11.52 21.31 2.80
N GLU A 60 12.29 22.14 2.08
CA GLU A 60 12.07 22.42 0.66
C GLU A 60 12.10 21.15 -0.19
N GLY A 61 11.02 20.90 -0.93
CA GLY A 61 10.84 19.70 -1.72
C GLY A 61 10.52 18.45 -0.91
N ALA A 62 10.08 18.56 0.35
CA ALA A 62 9.54 17.42 1.09
C ALA A 62 8.33 16.82 0.36
N GLU A 63 8.20 15.50 0.38
CA GLU A 63 7.07 14.78 -0.22
C GLU A 63 5.85 14.88 0.69
N ILE A 64 4.69 15.29 0.15
CA ILE A 64 3.52 15.65 0.98
C ILE A 64 3.03 14.46 1.81
N LEU A 65 2.82 13.32 1.16
CA LEU A 65 2.28 12.14 1.83
C LEU A 65 3.24 11.57 2.88
N ASP A 66 4.56 11.74 2.69
CA ASP A 66 5.57 11.22 3.60
C ASP A 66 5.55 11.90 4.98
N PHE A 67 5.12 13.16 5.05
CA PHE A 67 4.94 13.85 6.33
C PHE A 67 3.46 13.90 6.75
N ALA A 68 2.54 14.14 5.82
CA ALA A 68 1.11 14.30 6.12
C ALA A 68 0.45 12.97 6.52
N GLY A 69 0.84 11.85 5.91
CA GLY A 69 0.34 10.53 6.29
C GLY A 69 0.63 10.20 7.76
N PRO A 70 1.90 10.22 8.20
CA PRO A 70 2.24 10.09 9.61
C PRO A 70 1.58 11.17 10.49
N TYR A 71 1.51 12.42 10.02
CA TYR A 71 0.86 13.51 10.76
C TYR A 71 -0.60 13.15 11.11
N GLU A 72 -1.37 12.68 10.13
CA GLU A 72 -2.76 12.27 10.30
C GLU A 72 -2.87 11.11 11.28
N MET A 73 -2.11 10.03 11.07
CA MET A 73 -2.19 8.84 11.94
C MET A 73 -1.86 9.15 13.40
N PHE A 74 -0.80 9.92 13.66
CA PHE A 74 -0.44 10.31 15.02
C PHE A 74 -1.45 11.28 15.65
N GLY A 75 -2.00 12.21 14.87
CA GLY A 75 -3.04 13.13 15.32
C GLY A 75 -4.32 12.38 15.71
N ALA A 76 -4.75 11.44 14.88
CA ALA A 76 -5.90 10.55 15.13
C ALA A 76 -5.69 9.68 16.39
N ALA A 77 -4.43 9.34 16.71
CA ALA A 77 -4.05 8.69 17.96
C ALA A 77 -3.98 9.64 19.19
N ASN A 78 -4.51 10.86 19.09
CA ASN A 78 -4.52 11.87 20.16
C ASN A 78 -3.11 12.27 20.64
N CYS A 79 -2.09 12.16 19.78
CA CYS A 79 -0.74 12.67 20.05
C CYS A 79 -0.64 14.18 19.73
N ASP A 80 0.30 14.88 20.35
CA ASP A 80 0.58 16.27 20.00
C ASP A 80 1.61 16.32 18.87
N VAL A 81 1.12 16.52 17.65
CA VAL A 81 1.94 16.54 16.44
C VAL A 81 2.34 17.97 16.07
N PHE A 82 3.61 18.17 15.72
CA PHE A 82 4.10 19.46 15.24
C PHE A 82 5.16 19.33 14.15
N THR A 83 5.19 20.31 13.24
CA THR A 83 6.21 20.41 12.21
C THR A 83 7.45 21.13 12.73
N VAL A 84 8.63 20.64 12.34
CA VAL A 84 9.93 21.23 12.66
C VAL A 84 10.79 21.37 11.40
N ALA A 85 11.52 22.46 11.28
CA ALA A 85 12.43 22.70 10.16
C ALA A 85 13.67 23.50 10.58
N ALA A 86 14.55 23.81 9.63
CA ALA A 86 15.73 24.64 9.88
C ALA A 86 15.36 26.07 10.34
N SER A 87 14.24 26.60 9.87
CA SER A 87 13.63 27.85 10.35
C SER A 87 12.11 27.78 10.23
N THR A 88 11.39 28.76 10.78
CA THR A 88 9.92 28.87 10.65
C THR A 88 9.48 29.60 9.38
N ARG A 89 10.39 29.79 8.41
CA ARG A 89 10.02 30.32 7.10
C ARG A 89 9.19 29.29 6.32
N PRO A 90 8.23 29.72 5.48
CA PRO A 90 7.50 28.80 4.62
C PRO A 90 8.44 27.94 3.77
N VAL A 91 8.08 26.68 3.56
CA VAL A 91 8.76 25.76 2.65
C VAL A 91 7.79 25.29 1.57
N THR A 92 8.27 25.09 0.35
CA THR A 92 7.49 24.56 -0.76
C THR A 92 7.79 23.07 -0.93
N THR A 93 6.77 22.23 -0.80
CA THR A 93 6.86 20.77 -1.00
C THR A 93 7.11 20.40 -2.47
N ALA A 94 7.44 19.14 -2.74
CA ALA A 94 7.78 18.67 -4.10
C ALA A 94 6.69 18.93 -5.15
N MET A 95 5.41 18.97 -4.72
CA MET A 95 4.25 19.21 -5.58
C MET A 95 3.65 20.62 -5.43
N GLY A 96 4.39 21.57 -4.83
CA GLY A 96 4.03 22.98 -4.80
C GLY A 96 3.15 23.42 -3.61
N LEU A 97 2.72 22.53 -2.73
CA LEU A 97 2.05 22.93 -1.48
C LEU A 97 3.03 23.69 -0.60
N THR A 98 2.63 24.85 -0.09
CA THR A 98 3.43 25.65 0.85
C THR A 98 3.04 25.32 2.29
N VAL A 99 4.02 25.03 3.13
CA VAL A 99 3.84 24.70 4.56
C VAL A 99 4.65 25.67 5.40
N VAL A 100 4.05 26.20 6.48
CA VAL A 100 4.76 27.01 7.47
C VAL A 100 5.14 26.09 8.64
N PRO A 101 6.44 25.82 8.89
CA PRO A 101 6.86 24.99 10.01
C PRO A 101 6.51 25.66 11.34
N ARG A 102 5.93 24.90 12.28
CA ARG A 102 5.54 25.42 13.59
C ARG A 102 6.76 25.78 14.44
N HIS A 103 7.82 24.97 14.35
CA HIS A 103 9.05 25.14 15.12
C HIS A 103 10.29 25.11 14.23
N SER A 104 11.34 25.78 14.70
CA SER A 104 12.70 25.60 14.20
C SER A 104 13.44 24.53 15.00
N PHE A 105 14.62 24.10 14.55
CA PHE A 105 15.46 23.16 15.30
C PHE A 105 15.83 23.63 16.72
N THR A 106 15.80 24.94 17.00
CA THR A 106 16.12 25.51 18.31
C THR A 106 14.89 25.79 19.16
N SER A 107 13.70 25.93 18.55
CA SER A 107 12.45 26.23 19.27
C SER A 107 11.50 25.04 19.41
N ALA A 108 11.85 23.88 18.85
CA ALA A 108 11.06 22.66 18.97
C ALA A 108 11.05 22.12 20.41
N PRO A 109 9.89 21.69 20.94
CA PRO A 109 9.82 21.01 22.23
C PRO A 109 10.51 19.64 22.16
N LYS A 110 10.69 18.98 23.32
CA LYS A 110 11.17 17.60 23.37
C LYS A 110 10.17 16.71 22.62
N ALA A 111 10.67 15.88 21.71
CA ALA A 111 9.86 14.90 20.99
C ALA A 111 10.11 13.48 21.52
N ASP A 112 9.06 12.67 21.57
CA ASP A 112 9.10 11.24 21.85
C ASP A 112 9.23 10.44 20.54
N VAL A 113 8.74 10.99 19.43
CA VAL A 113 8.88 10.45 18.09
C VAL A 113 9.37 11.55 17.13
N LEU A 114 10.33 11.22 16.27
CA LEU A 114 10.77 12.04 15.15
C LEU A 114 10.46 11.34 13.83
N VAL A 115 9.73 12.01 12.94
CA VAL A 115 9.46 11.55 11.57
C VAL A 115 10.32 12.34 10.57
N ILE A 116 11.02 11.63 9.70
CA ILE A 116 11.90 12.18 8.65
C ILE A 116 11.31 11.79 7.28
N PRO A 117 10.61 12.71 6.58
CA PRO A 117 10.03 12.39 5.28
C PRO A 117 11.08 12.33 4.17
N GLY A 118 10.65 11.84 3.00
CA GLY A 118 11.40 11.90 1.76
C GLY A 118 11.15 13.18 0.96
N GLY A 119 11.52 13.13 -0.32
CA GLY A 119 11.45 14.24 -1.28
C GLY A 119 12.82 14.60 -1.87
N HIS A 120 13.11 15.89 -2.01
CA HIS A 120 14.38 16.43 -2.51
C HIS A 120 15.51 16.38 -1.45
N VAL A 121 15.88 15.18 -1.02
CA VAL A 121 16.74 14.94 0.15
C VAL A 121 18.23 15.29 -0.04
N SER A 122 18.68 15.62 -1.26
CA SER A 122 20.10 15.74 -1.64
C SER A 122 20.89 16.76 -0.81
N ASP A 123 20.31 17.93 -0.55
CA ASP A 123 20.95 18.99 0.23
C ASP A 123 20.67 18.81 1.73
N VAL A 124 19.46 18.36 2.07
CA VAL A 124 19.01 18.13 3.45
C VAL A 124 19.91 17.13 4.17
N ARG A 125 20.30 16.04 3.51
CA ARG A 125 21.18 15.00 4.07
C ARG A 125 22.64 15.45 4.26
N LYS A 126 23.01 16.63 3.77
CA LYS A 126 24.34 17.24 3.95
C LYS A 126 24.30 18.44 4.91
N HIS A 127 23.11 18.90 5.29
CA HIS A 127 22.92 20.07 6.12
C HIS A 127 23.20 19.74 7.59
N SER A 128 24.32 20.23 8.13
CA SER A 128 24.82 19.87 9.47
C SER A 128 23.78 20.10 10.56
N ALA A 129 23.11 21.26 10.59
CA ALA A 129 22.12 21.54 11.62
C ALA A 129 20.91 20.58 11.58
N THR A 130 20.57 20.04 10.39
CA THR A 130 19.53 19.01 10.27
C THR A 130 20.00 17.69 10.84
N LEU A 131 21.21 17.24 10.47
CA LEU A 131 21.78 15.99 10.97
C LEU A 131 22.00 16.04 12.49
N ASP A 132 22.46 17.18 13.01
CA ASP A 132 22.67 17.40 14.44
C ASP A 132 21.35 17.46 15.22
N TYR A 133 20.30 18.04 14.63
CA TYR A 133 18.94 17.97 15.18
C TYR A 133 18.47 16.53 15.31
N ILE A 134 18.59 15.73 14.23
CA ILE A 134 18.18 14.33 14.23
C ILE A 134 18.94 13.55 15.31
N LYS A 135 20.28 13.62 15.31
CA LYS A 135 21.12 12.96 16.32
C LYS A 135 20.73 13.34 17.75
N ARG A 136 20.49 14.62 18.00
CA ARG A 136 20.11 15.12 19.32
C ARG A 136 18.76 14.55 19.78
N VAL A 137 17.76 14.50 18.92
CA VAL A 137 16.45 13.92 19.25
C VAL A 137 16.59 12.40 19.46
N SER A 138 17.24 11.68 18.54
CA SER A 138 17.41 10.23 18.63
C SER A 138 18.23 9.77 19.84
N SER A 139 19.16 10.60 20.34
CA SER A 139 19.97 10.29 21.54
C SER A 139 19.20 10.25 22.86
N ARG A 140 17.92 10.66 22.87
CA ARG A 140 17.08 10.78 24.07
C ARG A 140 16.02 9.68 24.15
N ASP A 141 16.33 8.49 23.63
CA ASP A 141 15.44 7.34 23.53
C ASP A 141 14.17 7.55 22.67
N ALA A 142 14.12 8.65 21.91
CA ALA A 142 13.01 8.92 20.99
C ALA A 142 13.01 7.94 19.81
N ILE A 143 11.82 7.49 19.40
CA ILE A 143 11.67 6.69 18.18
C ILE A 143 11.91 7.62 16.98
N THR A 144 12.90 7.32 16.16
CA THR A 144 13.18 8.06 14.92
C THR A 144 12.80 7.21 13.73
N MET A 145 11.79 7.67 12.99
CA MET A 145 11.25 6.99 11.82
C MET A 145 11.56 7.77 10.56
N SER A 146 12.10 7.14 9.52
CA SER A 146 12.19 7.73 8.18
C SER A 146 11.16 7.15 7.23
N VAL A 147 10.63 7.98 6.33
CA VAL A 147 9.73 7.57 5.24
C VAL A 147 10.41 7.75 3.89
N CYS A 148 10.15 6.84 2.96
CA CYS A 148 10.62 6.92 1.57
C CYS A 148 12.15 7.06 1.48
N ASN A 149 12.64 7.98 0.65
CA ASN A 149 14.06 8.33 0.55
C ASN A 149 14.54 9.24 1.70
N GLY A 150 13.71 9.58 2.69
CA GLY A 150 14.13 10.16 3.97
C GLY A 150 15.13 9.27 4.72
N ALA A 151 15.14 7.96 4.41
CA ALA A 151 16.16 7.02 4.87
C ALA A 151 17.59 7.46 4.53
N PHE A 152 17.82 8.21 3.43
CA PHE A 152 19.14 8.75 3.09
C PHE A 152 19.58 9.86 4.05
N ILE A 153 18.64 10.66 4.57
CA ILE A 153 18.93 11.67 5.59
C ILE A 153 19.32 10.97 6.89
N LEU A 154 18.50 10.00 7.32
CA LEU A 154 18.76 9.24 8.55
C LEU A 154 20.07 8.45 8.45
N ALA A 155 20.36 7.79 7.32
CA ALA A 155 21.62 7.08 7.11
C ALA A 155 22.83 8.03 7.13
N SER A 156 22.70 9.26 6.63
CA SER A 156 23.77 10.27 6.66
C SER A 156 24.14 10.75 8.07
N THR A 157 23.32 10.43 9.09
CA THR A 157 23.69 10.66 10.49
C THR A 157 24.68 9.63 11.04
N GLY A 158 24.83 8.47 10.37
CA GLY A 158 25.58 7.32 10.86
C GLY A 158 24.81 6.44 11.87
N LEU A 159 23.61 6.83 12.29
CA LEU A 159 22.81 6.08 13.27
C LEU A 159 22.36 4.70 12.77
N LEU A 160 22.25 4.53 11.44
CA LEU A 160 21.86 3.26 10.84
C LEU A 160 23.06 2.32 10.57
N ASP A 161 24.31 2.71 10.83
CA ASP A 161 25.48 1.86 10.57
C ASP A 161 25.34 0.48 11.24
N GLY A 162 25.45 -0.59 10.45
CA GLY A 162 25.30 -1.97 10.91
C GLY A 162 23.85 -2.42 11.16
N ARG A 163 22.84 -1.59 10.87
CA ARG A 163 21.42 -1.88 11.04
C ARG A 163 20.75 -2.31 9.74
N SER A 164 19.58 -2.91 9.87
CA SER A 164 18.73 -3.18 8.71
C SER A 164 17.89 -1.96 8.36
N ALA A 165 17.71 -1.66 7.08
CA ALA A 165 16.93 -0.51 6.65
C ALA A 165 16.21 -0.79 5.32
N THR A 166 15.07 -0.14 5.11
CA THR A 166 14.35 -0.09 3.83
C THR A 166 14.20 1.37 3.37
N THR A 167 13.74 1.56 2.13
CA THR A 167 13.45 2.88 1.54
C THR A 167 12.41 2.69 0.41
N THR A 168 12.06 3.76 -0.29
CA THR A 168 11.20 3.65 -1.48
C THR A 168 11.82 2.76 -2.55
N TYR A 169 10.99 1.98 -3.24
CA TYR A 169 11.41 0.85 -4.09
C TYR A 169 12.52 1.21 -5.08
N GLY A 170 12.36 2.30 -5.84
CA GLY A 170 13.35 2.74 -6.82
C GLY A 170 14.71 3.16 -6.23
N ASN A 171 14.80 3.32 -4.91
CA ASN A 171 16.02 3.73 -4.21
C ASN A 171 16.70 2.61 -3.39
N LEU A 172 16.13 1.39 -3.32
CA LEU A 172 16.68 0.29 -2.51
C LEU A 172 18.15 -0.01 -2.87
N GLU A 173 18.44 -0.17 -4.15
CA GLU A 173 19.81 -0.47 -4.60
C GLU A 173 20.76 0.72 -4.42
N ARG A 174 20.26 1.95 -4.56
CA ARG A 174 21.06 3.15 -4.33
C ARG A 174 21.43 3.28 -2.85
N LEU A 175 20.51 2.98 -1.94
CA LEU A 175 20.75 3.02 -0.50
C LEU A 175 21.89 2.07 -0.11
N GLY A 176 21.87 0.83 -0.61
CA GLY A 176 22.92 -0.15 -0.32
C GLY A 176 24.29 0.23 -0.88
N ARG A 177 24.34 0.85 -2.07
CA ARG A 177 25.59 1.33 -2.66
C ARG A 177 26.20 2.51 -1.90
N GLU A 178 25.38 3.46 -1.49
CA GLU A 178 25.86 4.68 -0.81
C GLU A 178 26.18 4.45 0.68
N PHE A 179 25.53 3.48 1.31
CA PHE A 179 25.72 3.16 2.73
C PHE A 179 26.01 1.65 2.90
N PRO A 180 27.22 1.18 2.56
CA PRO A 180 27.55 -0.24 2.49
C PRO A 180 27.52 -0.97 3.84
N LYS A 181 27.47 -0.24 4.95
CA LYS A 181 27.30 -0.82 6.30
C LYS A 181 25.84 -1.17 6.62
N LEU A 182 24.88 -0.76 5.79
CA LEU A 182 23.46 -1.08 5.97
C LEU A 182 23.12 -2.45 5.40
N LYS A 183 22.23 -3.17 6.07
CA LYS A 183 21.55 -4.32 5.49
C LYS A 183 20.23 -3.87 4.86
N VAL A 184 20.21 -3.70 3.53
CA VAL A 184 19.00 -3.30 2.81
C VAL A 184 17.96 -4.43 2.80
N VAL A 185 16.77 -4.14 3.31
CA VAL A 185 15.59 -5.01 3.31
C VAL A 185 14.67 -4.55 2.18
N ARG A 186 14.24 -5.47 1.32
CA ARG A 186 13.54 -5.16 0.05
C ARG A 186 12.05 -5.47 0.09
N ASP A 187 11.67 -6.41 0.93
CA ASP A 187 10.38 -7.09 0.96
C ASP A 187 9.56 -6.74 2.19
N GLN A 188 9.96 -5.71 2.93
CA GLN A 188 9.26 -5.22 4.10
C GLN A 188 8.81 -3.77 3.90
N ARG A 189 7.59 -3.48 4.34
CA ARG A 189 6.99 -2.15 4.26
C ARG A 189 7.63 -1.18 5.25
N TYR A 190 8.08 -1.69 6.39
CA TYR A 190 8.91 -0.99 7.35
C TYR A 190 9.88 -1.97 8.02
N VAL A 191 10.97 -1.44 8.57
CA VAL A 191 12.00 -2.19 9.30
C VAL A 191 12.20 -1.49 10.63
N ASP A 192 12.04 -2.25 11.73
CA ASP A 192 12.17 -1.76 13.09
C ASP A 192 13.47 -2.27 13.73
N ASN A 193 14.33 -1.36 14.18
CA ASN A 193 15.55 -1.65 14.94
C ASN A 193 15.47 -1.14 16.39
N GLY A 194 14.29 -1.08 16.99
CA GLY A 194 14.06 -0.55 18.33
C GLY A 194 13.73 0.94 18.29
N ASN A 195 14.71 1.83 18.46
CA ASN A 195 14.48 3.28 18.40
C ASN A 195 14.64 3.86 16.99
N LEU A 196 15.09 3.07 16.01
CA LEU A 196 15.25 3.51 14.61
C LEU A 196 14.35 2.67 13.71
N ILE A 197 13.45 3.34 13.00
CA ILE A 197 12.51 2.72 12.08
C ILE A 197 12.71 3.34 10.69
N THR A 198 12.70 2.51 9.65
CA THR A 198 12.69 2.99 8.26
C THR A 198 11.52 2.38 7.54
N THR A 199 10.81 3.15 6.72
CA THR A 199 9.67 2.67 5.94
C THR A 199 9.93 2.79 4.44
N GLY A 200 9.12 2.09 3.65
CA GLY A 200 9.05 2.25 2.21
C GLY A 200 8.56 3.64 1.79
N GLY A 201 8.16 3.80 0.53
CA GLY A 201 7.66 5.09 0.04
C GLY A 201 6.23 5.40 0.47
N LEU A 202 5.92 6.70 0.62
CA LEU A 202 4.56 7.22 0.55
C LEU A 202 3.64 6.60 1.60
N SER A 203 2.65 5.81 1.19
CA SER A 203 1.69 5.17 2.09
C SER A 203 2.33 4.28 3.14
N ALA A 204 3.54 3.74 2.90
CA ALA A 204 4.26 2.97 3.91
C ALA A 204 4.61 3.78 5.16
N GLY A 205 4.66 5.12 5.06
CA GLY A 205 4.79 6.01 6.20
C GLY A 205 3.58 5.97 7.15
N MET A 206 2.37 5.79 6.61
CA MET A 206 1.14 5.65 7.42
C MET A 206 1.19 4.34 8.22
N ASP A 207 1.56 3.22 7.60
CA ASP A 207 1.68 1.94 8.32
C ASP A 207 2.82 1.95 9.32
N GLY A 208 3.93 2.63 9.02
CA GLY A 208 5.00 2.85 9.98
C GLY A 208 4.53 3.67 11.19
N ALA A 209 3.73 4.71 10.97
CA ALA A 209 3.12 5.49 12.06
C ALA A 209 2.17 4.63 12.90
N LEU A 210 1.30 3.84 12.27
CA LEU A 210 0.40 2.90 12.97
C LEU A 210 1.15 1.81 13.74
N HIS A 211 2.28 1.33 13.21
CA HIS A 211 3.20 0.44 13.94
C HIS A 211 3.79 1.12 15.19
N VAL A 212 4.21 2.38 15.08
CA VAL A 212 4.68 3.15 16.25
C VAL A 212 3.55 3.37 17.25
N ILE A 213 2.34 3.71 16.80
CA ILE A 213 1.16 3.85 17.65
C ILE A 213 0.87 2.53 18.38
N ALA A 214 0.97 1.40 17.69
CA ALA A 214 0.80 0.08 18.30
C ALA A 214 1.85 -0.21 19.38
N ARG A 215 3.09 0.27 19.21
CA ARG A 215 4.14 0.16 20.25
C ARG A 215 3.89 1.06 21.45
N LEU A 216 3.33 2.25 21.23
CA LEU A 216 3.10 3.24 22.29
C LEU A 216 1.81 2.99 23.09
N PHE A 217 0.77 2.47 22.44
CA PHE A 217 -0.58 2.36 23.01
C PHE A 217 -1.18 0.95 22.91
N GLY A 218 -0.51 0.01 22.24
CA GLY A 218 -1.00 -1.34 21.97
C GLY A 218 -1.72 -1.48 20.62
N THR A 219 -1.62 -2.68 20.03
CA THR A 219 -2.17 -3.00 18.69
C THR A 219 -3.67 -2.70 18.56
N GLY A 220 -4.47 -2.99 19.58
CA GLY A 220 -5.92 -2.74 19.53
C GLY A 220 -6.27 -1.26 19.38
N TYR A 221 -5.50 -0.36 19.99
CA TYR A 221 -5.70 1.08 19.82
C TYR A 221 -5.29 1.54 18.42
N ALA A 222 -4.15 1.05 17.91
CA ALA A 222 -3.74 1.33 16.53
C ALA A 222 -4.75 0.85 15.49
N GLN A 223 -5.38 -0.32 15.70
CA GLN A 223 -6.48 -0.81 14.86
C GLN A 223 -7.71 0.11 14.93
N ALA A 224 -8.05 0.61 16.11
CA ALA A 224 -9.16 1.56 16.27
C ALA A 224 -8.88 2.91 15.58
N VAL A 225 -7.64 3.40 15.66
CA VAL A 225 -7.19 4.60 14.93
C VAL A 225 -7.31 4.37 13.42
N ALA A 226 -6.74 3.27 12.90
CA ALA A 226 -6.82 2.95 11.48
C ALA A 226 -8.27 2.82 10.99
N LEU A 227 -9.14 2.17 11.78
CA LEU A 227 -10.56 2.05 11.47
C LEU A 227 -11.27 3.42 11.47
N GLY A 228 -10.90 4.33 12.38
CA GLY A 228 -11.42 5.70 12.42
C GLY A 228 -11.04 6.51 11.17
N GLU A 229 -9.84 6.26 10.64
CA GLU A 229 -9.31 6.86 9.40
C GLU A 229 -9.77 6.14 8.13
N GLU A 230 -10.70 5.19 8.25
CA GLU A 230 -11.16 4.32 7.15
C GLU A 230 -10.01 3.63 6.39
N TYR A 231 -8.91 3.36 7.08
CA TYR A 231 -7.69 2.78 6.54
C TYR A 231 -7.61 1.29 6.86
N ASP A 232 -7.57 0.44 5.82
CA ASP A 232 -7.41 -1.01 5.94
C ASP A 232 -5.97 -1.38 6.33
N TRP A 233 -5.63 -1.09 7.59
CA TRP A 233 -4.33 -1.37 8.13
C TRP A 233 -4.14 -2.87 8.39
N GLN A 234 -3.03 -3.39 7.86
CA GLN A 234 -2.58 -4.76 8.09
C GLN A 234 -1.35 -4.71 9.01
N PRO A 235 -1.44 -5.19 10.27
CA PRO A 235 -0.31 -5.16 11.20
C PRO A 235 0.93 -5.87 10.65
N GLU A 236 0.71 -6.94 9.89
CA GLU A 236 1.71 -7.65 9.09
C GLU A 236 1.46 -7.35 7.60
N PRO A 237 1.97 -6.22 7.07
CA PRO A 237 1.57 -5.72 5.77
C PRO A 237 2.02 -6.63 4.64
N ARG A 238 1.06 -7.07 3.83
CA ARG A 238 1.32 -7.89 2.63
C ARG A 238 1.88 -7.08 1.47
N LEU A 239 1.64 -5.76 1.45
CA LEU A 239 2.04 -4.86 0.36
C LEU A 239 3.39 -4.19 0.64
N ALA A 240 4.48 -4.93 0.43
CA ALA A 240 5.82 -4.36 0.30
C ALA A 240 6.15 -4.19 -1.18
N ARG A 241 6.34 -2.94 -1.65
CA ARG A 241 6.52 -2.64 -3.08
C ARG A 241 7.67 -3.43 -3.72
N GLY A 242 8.75 -3.69 -2.97
CA GLY A 242 9.89 -4.47 -3.46
C GLY A 242 9.69 -5.99 -3.45
N ALA A 243 8.61 -6.50 -2.86
CA ALA A 243 8.23 -7.92 -2.92
C ALA A 243 7.31 -8.26 -4.12
N LEU A 244 6.79 -7.25 -4.82
CA LEU A 244 5.84 -7.45 -5.91
C LEU A 244 6.53 -8.06 -7.15
N ALA A 245 5.76 -8.91 -7.84
CA ALA A 245 6.23 -9.67 -8.99
C ALA A 245 6.60 -8.80 -10.20
N ASP A 246 6.11 -7.57 -10.29
CA ASP A 246 6.47 -6.66 -11.37
C ASP A 246 7.97 -6.35 -11.41
N GLY A 247 8.65 -6.39 -10.27
CA GLY A 247 10.08 -6.16 -10.23
C GLY A 247 10.91 -7.31 -10.81
N GLU A 248 10.27 -8.42 -11.20
CA GLU A 248 10.89 -9.45 -12.05
C GLU A 248 10.90 -9.06 -13.54
N ILE A 249 10.11 -8.06 -13.94
CA ILE A 249 10.06 -7.57 -15.31
C ILE A 249 11.22 -6.58 -15.52
N PRO A 250 12.16 -6.84 -16.43
CA PRO A 250 13.23 -5.89 -16.74
C PRO A 250 12.70 -4.70 -17.53
N GLU A 251 13.47 -3.61 -17.54
CA GLU A 251 13.18 -2.46 -18.42
C GLU A 251 13.24 -2.90 -19.89
N LEU A 252 12.16 -2.63 -20.63
CA LEU A 252 12.02 -3.04 -22.04
C LEU A 252 12.34 -1.89 -23.02
N GLY A 253 12.69 -0.70 -22.52
CA GLY A 253 13.03 0.45 -23.37
C GLY A 253 11.81 0.98 -24.12
N LEU A 254 10.63 0.97 -23.48
CA LEU A 254 9.38 1.37 -24.13
C LEU A 254 9.47 2.82 -24.64
N SER A 255 10.00 3.73 -23.84
CA SER A 255 10.15 5.16 -24.20
C SER A 255 10.95 5.41 -25.48
N GLU A 256 11.90 4.53 -25.82
CA GLU A 256 12.74 4.62 -27.01
C GLU A 256 12.09 3.99 -28.26
N THR A 257 11.09 3.14 -28.06
CA THR A 257 10.53 2.28 -29.12
C THR A 257 9.18 2.76 -29.65
N GLY A 258 8.50 3.66 -28.94
CA GLY A 258 7.18 4.14 -29.33
C GLY A 258 6.61 5.20 -28.41
N ASP A 259 5.41 5.63 -28.73
CA ASP A 259 4.55 6.40 -27.84
C ASP A 259 3.55 5.43 -27.22
N TRP A 260 3.61 5.29 -25.89
CA TRP A 260 2.91 4.23 -25.16
C TRP A 260 1.99 4.80 -24.09
N GLU A 261 0.85 4.17 -23.95
CA GLU A 261 -0.12 4.35 -22.90
C GLU A 261 -0.14 3.09 -22.03
N LEU A 262 -0.04 3.27 -20.71
CA LEU A 262 -0.21 2.17 -19.76
C LEU A 262 -1.69 1.82 -19.66
N VAL A 263 -2.06 0.62 -20.10
CA VAL A 263 -3.44 0.13 -20.08
C VAL A 263 -3.72 -0.60 -18.78
N ARG A 264 -2.76 -1.41 -18.30
CA ARG A 264 -2.94 -2.26 -17.11
C ARG A 264 -1.61 -2.43 -16.39
N THR A 265 -1.66 -2.37 -15.07
CA THR A 265 -0.57 -2.82 -14.20
C THR A 265 -1.18 -3.38 -12.92
N GLU A 266 -1.15 -4.70 -12.77
CA GLU A 266 -1.76 -5.36 -11.62
C GLU A 266 -1.06 -6.67 -11.29
N GLY A 267 -1.23 -7.10 -10.05
CA GLY A 267 -0.72 -8.39 -9.59
C GLY A 267 -0.43 -8.36 -8.10
N ASP A 268 0.38 -9.30 -7.68
CA ASP A 268 0.77 -9.56 -6.29
C ASP A 268 2.23 -10.02 -6.21
N THR A 269 2.60 -10.71 -5.14
CA THR A 269 3.97 -11.25 -4.93
C THR A 269 4.25 -12.54 -5.69
N ARG A 270 3.26 -13.09 -6.40
CA ARG A 270 3.32 -14.36 -7.13
C ARG A 270 3.11 -14.19 -8.62
N GLN A 271 2.40 -13.17 -9.06
CA GLN A 271 2.16 -12.89 -10.47
C GLN A 271 2.02 -11.40 -10.76
N TRP A 272 2.33 -11.01 -11.99
CA TRP A 272 2.06 -9.65 -12.48
C TRP A 272 1.61 -9.67 -13.93
N HIS A 273 0.75 -8.73 -14.28
CA HIS A 273 0.27 -8.49 -15.63
C HIS A 273 0.34 -6.99 -15.93
N ALA A 274 1.19 -6.64 -16.90
CA ALA A 274 1.28 -5.30 -17.44
C ALA A 274 0.89 -5.31 -18.93
N SER A 275 0.14 -4.29 -19.35
CA SER A 275 -0.27 -4.10 -20.74
C SER A 275 -0.12 -2.64 -21.13
N VAL A 276 0.44 -2.41 -22.31
CA VAL A 276 0.61 -1.08 -22.91
C VAL A 276 0.02 -1.07 -24.30
N LYS A 277 -0.53 0.07 -24.70
CA LYS A 277 -1.04 0.31 -26.05
C LYS A 277 -0.34 1.52 -26.62
N GLY A 278 0.06 1.47 -27.88
CA GLY A 278 0.87 2.54 -28.42
C GLY A 278 1.10 2.46 -29.90
N LYS A 279 1.85 3.43 -30.42
CA LYS A 279 2.35 3.45 -31.80
C LYS A 279 3.86 3.28 -31.77
N LEU A 280 4.37 2.33 -32.55
CA LEU A 280 5.81 2.12 -32.65
C LEU A 280 6.49 3.23 -33.45
N LYS A 281 7.69 3.61 -33.03
CA LYS A 281 8.66 4.38 -33.83
C LYS A 281 9.51 3.47 -34.73
N ILE A 282 9.51 2.17 -34.44
CA ILE A 282 10.27 1.12 -35.14
C ILE A 282 9.33 0.05 -35.72
N THR A 283 9.87 -0.96 -36.39
CA THR A 283 9.05 -2.09 -36.86
C THR A 283 8.68 -3.02 -35.69
N ARG A 284 7.57 -3.76 -35.81
CA ARG A 284 7.18 -4.75 -34.80
C ARG A 284 8.28 -5.79 -34.57
N VAL A 285 8.93 -6.24 -35.66
CA VAL A 285 10.03 -7.22 -35.58
C VAL A 285 11.19 -6.68 -34.76
N GLU A 286 11.59 -5.43 -35.01
CA GLU A 286 12.67 -4.80 -34.26
C GLU A 286 12.30 -4.62 -32.77
N PHE A 287 11.07 -4.18 -32.49
CA PHE A 287 10.57 -4.05 -31.13
C PHE A 287 10.58 -5.39 -30.39
N THR A 288 10.02 -6.45 -31.00
CA THR A 288 10.04 -7.80 -30.44
C THR A 288 11.47 -8.24 -30.15
N GLN A 289 12.40 -8.09 -31.10
CA GLN A 289 13.79 -8.48 -30.89
C GLN A 289 14.49 -7.70 -29.77
N ARG A 290 14.22 -6.39 -29.63
CA ARG A 290 14.75 -5.58 -28.52
C ARG A 290 14.21 -6.06 -27.18
N ALA A 291 12.90 -6.29 -27.08
CA ALA A 291 12.27 -6.81 -25.86
C ALA A 291 12.83 -8.19 -25.49
N GLU A 292 12.91 -9.12 -26.44
CA GLU A 292 13.45 -10.47 -26.19
C GLU A 292 14.92 -10.43 -25.75
N ARG A 293 15.76 -9.57 -26.35
CA ARG A 293 17.14 -9.37 -25.88
C ARG A 293 17.22 -8.80 -24.47
N ALA A 294 16.31 -7.91 -24.09
CA ALA A 294 16.25 -7.38 -22.73
C ALA A 294 15.90 -8.48 -21.71
N LEU A 295 14.97 -9.36 -22.06
CA LEU A 295 14.63 -10.54 -21.25
C LEU A 295 15.83 -11.50 -21.12
N GLU A 296 16.50 -11.83 -22.23
CA GLU A 296 17.69 -12.70 -22.23
C GLU A 296 18.82 -12.11 -21.37
N LYS A 297 19.08 -10.80 -21.48
CA LYS A 297 20.06 -10.09 -20.65
C LYS A 297 19.70 -10.12 -19.16
N ALA A 298 18.40 -10.19 -18.84
CA ALA A 298 17.90 -10.35 -17.48
C ALA A 298 17.91 -11.81 -17.00
N GLY A 299 18.48 -12.75 -17.77
CA GLY A 299 18.60 -14.16 -17.40
C GLY A 299 17.38 -15.02 -17.75
N TRP A 300 16.45 -14.50 -18.56
CA TRP A 300 15.30 -15.27 -19.02
C TRP A 300 15.68 -16.18 -20.19
N SER A 301 15.17 -17.41 -20.15
CA SER A 301 15.36 -18.43 -21.16
C SER A 301 14.05 -18.74 -21.88
N LYS A 302 14.05 -18.64 -23.21
CA LYS A 302 12.86 -18.87 -24.05
C LYS A 302 12.45 -20.34 -24.01
N ARG A 303 11.17 -20.63 -23.78
CA ARG A 303 10.64 -21.99 -23.86
C ARG A 303 10.48 -22.41 -25.32
N ALA A 304 10.94 -23.61 -25.65
CA ALA A 304 10.66 -24.22 -26.95
C ALA A 304 9.13 -24.31 -27.16
N ARG A 305 8.66 -23.90 -28.35
CA ARG A 305 7.23 -23.95 -28.71
C ARG A 305 6.71 -25.39 -28.61
N ALA A 306 5.76 -25.64 -27.72
CA ALA A 306 4.86 -26.78 -27.84
C ALA A 306 3.94 -26.50 -29.05
N GLY A 307 4.38 -26.89 -30.24
CA GLY A 307 3.69 -26.61 -31.51
C GLY A 307 4.00 -25.22 -32.05
N ALA A 308 4.68 -25.16 -33.19
CA ALA A 308 4.94 -23.92 -33.89
C ALA A 308 3.65 -23.33 -34.50
N SER A 309 2.91 -22.53 -33.75
CA SER A 309 1.98 -21.60 -34.39
C SER A 309 2.80 -20.44 -34.95
N ALA A 310 3.08 -20.46 -36.25
CA ALA A 310 3.71 -19.36 -36.99
C ALA A 310 3.24 -17.99 -36.46
N ALA A 311 4.13 -16.99 -36.38
CA ALA A 311 3.72 -15.62 -36.12
C ALA A 311 2.52 -15.32 -37.04
N LYS A 312 1.32 -15.17 -36.47
CA LYS A 312 0.17 -14.78 -37.28
C LYS A 312 0.49 -13.38 -37.81
N ALA A 313 0.03 -13.05 -39.01
CA ALA A 313 0.24 -11.71 -39.58
C ALA A 313 -0.11 -10.57 -38.59
N THR A 314 -1.03 -10.86 -37.66
CA THR A 314 -1.61 -9.98 -36.66
C THR A 314 -0.87 -9.90 -35.30
N GLY A 315 0.16 -10.73 -35.02
CA GLY A 315 0.84 -10.67 -33.72
C GLY A 315 1.88 -11.76 -33.44
N SER A 316 2.55 -11.65 -32.29
CA SER A 316 3.55 -12.58 -31.79
C SER A 316 3.37 -12.86 -30.30
N ARG A 317 3.66 -14.09 -29.86
CA ARG A 317 3.74 -14.46 -28.44
C ARG A 317 4.96 -15.34 -28.19
N SER A 318 5.68 -15.07 -27.12
CA SER A 318 6.77 -15.91 -26.63
C SER A 318 6.65 -16.19 -25.13
N GLU A 319 7.07 -17.39 -24.74
CA GLU A 319 7.00 -17.94 -23.40
C GLU A 319 8.42 -18.14 -22.86
N TRP A 320 8.60 -17.91 -21.57
CA TRP A 320 9.90 -17.78 -20.93
C TRP A 320 9.94 -18.46 -19.55
N ARG A 321 11.15 -18.83 -19.12
CA ARG A 321 11.46 -19.27 -17.77
C ARG A 321 12.67 -18.50 -17.24
N PHE A 322 12.69 -18.25 -15.95
CA PHE A 322 13.81 -17.58 -15.28
C PHE A 322 13.85 -17.93 -13.79
N THR A 323 14.95 -17.59 -13.13
CA THR A 323 15.04 -17.64 -11.66
C THR A 323 14.74 -16.23 -11.15
N GLY A 324 13.70 -16.08 -10.34
CA GLY A 324 13.30 -14.78 -9.82
C GLY A 324 14.25 -14.26 -8.74
N ARG A 325 14.07 -13.02 -8.30
CA ARG A 325 14.88 -12.40 -7.24
C ARG A 325 14.79 -13.14 -5.89
N ASP A 326 13.75 -13.93 -5.70
CA ASP A 326 13.57 -14.83 -4.55
C ASP A 326 14.31 -16.17 -4.68
N GLY A 327 15.08 -16.36 -5.76
CA GLY A 327 15.83 -17.58 -6.05
C GLY A 327 14.96 -18.76 -6.50
N LYS A 328 13.67 -18.55 -6.74
CA LYS A 328 12.72 -19.61 -7.14
C LYS A 328 12.50 -19.62 -8.65
N PRO A 329 11.96 -20.72 -9.21
CA PRO A 329 11.57 -20.76 -10.61
C PRO A 329 10.34 -19.89 -10.90
N TRP A 330 10.40 -19.17 -12.01
CA TRP A 330 9.30 -18.35 -12.54
C TRP A 330 9.11 -18.62 -14.02
N THR A 331 7.91 -18.29 -14.49
CA THR A 331 7.55 -18.21 -15.90
C THR A 331 7.17 -16.80 -16.27
N GLY A 332 7.29 -16.49 -17.55
CA GLY A 332 6.76 -15.25 -18.10
C GLY A 332 6.36 -15.39 -19.55
N SER A 333 5.52 -14.47 -20.02
CA SER A 333 5.08 -14.41 -21.40
C SER A 333 5.07 -12.98 -21.88
N ILE A 334 5.48 -12.75 -23.13
CA ILE A 334 5.26 -11.49 -23.84
C ILE A 334 4.37 -11.74 -25.05
N SER A 335 3.33 -10.92 -25.24
CA SER A 335 2.47 -10.94 -26.42
C SER A 335 2.36 -9.56 -27.02
N ILE A 336 2.41 -9.49 -28.35
CA ILE A 336 2.35 -8.26 -29.12
C ILE A 336 1.31 -8.47 -30.21
N GLU A 337 0.28 -7.65 -30.25
CA GLU A 337 -0.84 -7.74 -31.18
C GLU A 337 -1.09 -6.39 -31.87
N GLY A 338 -1.41 -6.41 -33.17
CA GLY A 338 -1.63 -5.20 -33.95
C GLY A 338 -0.45 -4.83 -34.84
N GLY A 339 -0.22 -3.52 -35.03
CA GLY A 339 0.63 -2.91 -36.05
C GLY A 339 1.94 -3.62 -36.36
N ALA A 340 2.23 -3.83 -37.65
CA ALA A 340 3.46 -4.42 -38.15
C ALA A 340 4.53 -3.37 -38.49
N LYS A 341 4.11 -2.17 -38.94
CA LYS A 341 4.97 -1.07 -39.38
C LYS A 341 5.06 0.05 -38.35
N ALA A 342 6.07 0.92 -38.48
CA ALA A 342 6.18 2.14 -37.70
C ALA A 342 4.93 3.02 -37.90
N GLY A 343 4.45 3.63 -36.82
CA GLY A 343 3.25 4.46 -36.77
C GLY A 343 1.94 3.68 -36.61
N GLU A 344 1.93 2.36 -36.81
CA GLU A 344 0.73 1.54 -36.62
C GLU A 344 0.47 1.25 -35.12
N PRO A 345 -0.80 1.24 -34.69
CA PRO A 345 -1.15 0.99 -33.30
C PRO A 345 -0.98 -0.48 -32.95
N LEU A 346 -0.51 -0.77 -31.75
CA LEU A 346 -0.40 -2.13 -31.22
C LEU A 346 -0.63 -2.18 -29.72
N THR A 347 -0.85 -3.38 -29.22
CA THR A 347 -0.88 -3.72 -27.79
C THR A 347 0.26 -4.67 -27.48
N ALA A 348 1.02 -4.39 -26.42
CA ALA A 348 2.03 -5.28 -25.88
C ALA A 348 1.68 -5.64 -24.43
N GLU A 349 1.70 -6.93 -24.11
CA GLU A 349 1.45 -7.45 -22.77
C GLU A 349 2.64 -8.24 -22.29
N ILE A 350 2.95 -8.11 -21.00
CA ILE A 350 3.90 -8.96 -20.29
C ILE A 350 3.22 -9.53 -19.05
N ARG A 351 3.44 -10.83 -18.84
CA ARG A 351 2.99 -11.55 -17.65
C ARG A 351 4.16 -12.27 -17.02
N VAL A 352 4.19 -12.33 -15.70
CA VAL A 352 5.10 -13.17 -14.91
C VAL A 352 4.32 -13.91 -13.84
N ALA A 353 4.73 -15.14 -13.53
CA ALA A 353 4.14 -15.94 -12.48
C ALA A 353 5.17 -16.92 -11.89
N LYS A 354 5.13 -17.12 -10.56
CA LYS A 354 5.85 -18.22 -9.88
C LYS A 354 5.37 -19.56 -10.40
N GLU A 355 6.29 -20.51 -10.62
CA GLU A 355 5.94 -21.90 -10.94
C GLU A 355 5.26 -22.63 -9.78
#